data_AF-A0A9E5KG46-F1
#
_entry.id   AF-A0A9E5KG46-F1
#
_cell.length_a   1.000
_cell.length_b   1.000
_cell.length_c   1.000
_cell.angle_alpha   90.00
_cell.angle_beta   90.00
_cell.angle_gamma   90.00
#
_symmetry.space_group_name_H-M   'P 1'
#
loop_
_entity.id
_entity.type
_entity.pdbx_description
1 polymer ?
#
loop_
_entity_poly.entity_id
_entity_poly.type
_entity_poly.pdbx_seq_one_letter_code
_entity_poly.pdbx_strand_id
1 'polypeptide(L)' 'MSFELLARDGMARRGRLTTPHGVVETPAFMPVGTLGTVKGLLPDQVRD' A
#
# COMPACT_ATOMS: atom_id res chain seq x y z
N MET A 1 -0.21 -2.63 -14.55
CA MET A 1 -0.67 -2.82 -13.17
C MET A 1 -1.15 -4.27 -13.04
N SER A 2 -0.69 -5.00 -12.03
CA SER A 2 -1.05 -6.41 -11.83
C SER A 2 -1.19 -6.73 -10.34
N PHE A 3 -2.03 -7.72 -10.03
CA PHE A 3 -2.23 -8.22 -8.66
C PHE A 3 -1.92 -9.72 -8.61
N GLU A 4 -1.14 -10.14 -7.61
CA GLU A 4 -0.76 -11.52 -7.34
C GLU A 4 -1.21 -11.94 -5.94
N LEU A 5 -1.83 -13.11 -5.81
CA LEU A 5 -2.16 -13.71 -4.51
C LEU A 5 -1.01 -14.65 -4.09
N LEU A 6 -0.33 -14.34 -3.00
CA LEU A 6 0.83 -15.10 -2.50
C LEU A 6 0.42 -16.23 -1.56
N ALA A 7 -0.51 -15.97 -0.63
CA ALA A 7 -0.97 -16.94 0.34
C ALA A 7 -2.38 -16.61 0.85
N ARG A 8 -3.05 -17.62 1.43
CA ARG A 8 -4.40 -17.50 2.00
C ARG A 8 -4.50 -18.33 3.28
N ASP A 9 -5.19 -17.78 4.28
CA ASP A 9 -5.62 -18.49 5.48
C ASP A 9 -7.08 -18.15 5.76
N GLY A 10 -7.98 -19.13 5.61
CA GLY A 10 -9.43 -18.89 5.68
C GLY A 10 -9.90 -17.83 4.68
N MET A 11 -10.32 -16.65 5.17
CA MET A 11 -10.72 -15.49 4.34
C MET A 11 -9.61 -14.43 4.20
N ALA A 12 -8.53 -14.54 4.98
CA ALA A 12 -7.38 -13.64 4.92
C ALA A 12 -6.52 -13.93 3.68
N ARG A 13 -5.96 -12.89 3.08
CA ARG A 13 -5.17 -12.96 1.84
C ARG A 13 -3.91 -12.12 1.95
N ARG A 14 -2.78 -12.73 1.63
CA ARG A 14 -1.50 -12.05 1.39
C ARG A 14 -1.34 -11.89 -0.11
N GLY A 15 -1.11 -10.67 -0.59
CA GLY A 15 -0.93 -10.42 -2.01
C GLY A 15 0.06 -9.31 -2.31
N ARG A 16 0.29 -9.10 -3.59
CA ARG A 16 1.20 -8.10 -4.12
C ARG A 16 0.54 -7.35 -5.26
N LEU A 17 0.50 -6.02 -5.17
CA LEU A 17 0.01 -5.13 -6.20
C LEU A 17 1.19 -4.38 -6.84
N THR A 18 1.48 -4.70 -8.09
CA THR A 18 2.58 -4.05 -8.85
C THR A 18 2.04 -2.87 -9.64
N THR A 19 2.60 -1.69 -9.37
CA THR A 19 2.33 -0.43 -10.06
C THR A 19 3.60 0.10 -10.72
N PRO A 20 3.52 1.06 -11.65
CA PRO A 20 4.72 1.71 -12.21
C PRO A 20 5.61 2.40 -11.16
N HIS A 21 5.04 2.77 -10.01
CA HIS A 21 5.73 3.49 -8.93
C HIS A 21 6.23 2.56 -7.81
N GLY A 22 6.15 1.25 -8.01
CA GLY A 22 6.60 0.25 -7.04
C GLY A 22 5.55 -0.79 -6.70
N VAL A 23 5.91 -1.60 -5.72
CA VAL A 23 5.13 -2.75 -5.26
C VAL A 23 4.44 -2.42 -3.94
N VAL A 24 3.14 -2.68 -3.83
CA VAL A 24 2.35 -2.58 -2.60
C VAL A 24 2.01 -3.98 -2.11
N GLU A 25 2.49 -4.35 -0.93
CA GLU A 25 2.18 -5.61 -0.28
C GLU A 25 0.81 -5.53 0.42
N THR A 26 -0.11 -6.48 0.20
CA THR A 26 -1.45 -6.49 0.80
C THR A 26 -1.57 -7.53 1.92
N PRO A 27 -2.36 -7.28 2.98
CA PRO A 27 -3.17 -6.09 3.23
C PRO A 27 -2.32 -4.84 3.53
N ALA A 28 -2.77 -3.68 3.04
CA ALA A 28 -2.08 -2.40 3.22
C ALA A 28 -3.04 -1.37 3.82
N PHE A 29 -2.54 -0.51 4.70
CA PHE A 29 -3.25 0.66 5.20
C PHE A 29 -2.64 1.91 4.58
N MET A 30 -3.40 2.63 3.75
CA MET A 30 -2.88 3.77 2.99
C MET A 30 -3.16 5.08 3.73
N PRO A 31 -2.14 5.93 3.94
CA PRO A 31 -2.34 7.28 4.48
C PRO A 31 -3.09 8.15 3.46
N VAL A 32 -3.91 9.08 3.95
CA VAL A 32 -4.73 9.94 3.08
C VAL A 32 -4.06 11.30 2.90
N GLY A 33 -3.54 11.53 1.70
CA GLY A 33 -3.06 12.85 1.27
C GLY A 33 -4.21 13.73 0.78
N THR A 34 -4.65 14.70 1.58
CA THR A 34 -5.71 15.64 1.19
C THR A 34 -5.06 16.95 0.74
N LEU A 35 -5.47 17.50 -0.42
CA LEU A 35 -4.90 18.73 -0.99
C LEU A 35 -3.37 18.66 -1.18
N GLY A 36 -2.85 17.50 -1.60
CA GLY A 36 -1.43 17.32 -1.91
C GLY A 36 -0.52 17.05 -0.70
N THR A 37 -1.05 16.86 0.50
CA THR A 37 -0.26 16.59 1.71
C THR A 37 -0.92 15.57 2.64
N VAL A 38 -0.11 14.73 3.29
CA VAL A 38 -0.52 14.03 4.51
C VAL A 38 -0.31 15.02 5.65
N LYS A 39 -1.42 15.48 6.26
CA LYS A 39 -1.37 16.60 7.20
C LYS A 39 -0.44 16.32 8.37
N GLY A 40 0.49 17.24 8.61
CA GLY A 40 1.42 17.18 9.74
C GLY A 40 2.64 16.27 9.54
N LEU A 41 2.81 15.67 8.35
CA LEU A 41 3.94 14.79 8.04
C LEU A 41 4.63 15.22 6.74
N LEU A 42 5.96 15.17 6.74
CA LEU A 42 6.78 15.26 5.53
C LEU A 42 6.69 13.92 4.76
N PRO A 43 6.89 13.90 3.42
CA PRO A 43 6.84 12.68 2.63
C PRO A 43 7.70 11.54 3.18
N ASP A 44 8.90 11.85 3.67
CA ASP A 44 9.81 10.83 4.21
C ASP A 44 9.36 10.30 5.57
N GLN A 45 8.49 11.01 6.30
CA GLN A 45 7.87 10.51 7.54
C GLN A 45 6.66 9.60 7.27
N VAL A 46 6.23 9.50 6.01
CA VAL A 46 5.14 8.60 5.57
C VAL A 46 5.70 7.31 4.97
N ARG A 47 6.99 7.26 4.64
CA ARG A 47 7.65 6.09 4.08
C ARG A 47 7.92 5.06 5.17
N ASP A 48 6.93 4.24 5.50
CA ASP A 48 7.07 3.00 6.25
C ASP A 48 6.08 1.94 5.73
#